data_AF-A0A0Q4RFB1-F1
#
_entry.id   AF-A0A0Q4RFB1-F1
#
_cell.length_a   1.000
_cell.length_b   1.000
_cell.length_c   1.000
_cell.angle_alpha   90.00
_cell.angle_beta   90.00
_cell.angle_gamma   90.00
#
_symmetry.space_group_name_H-M   'P 1'
#
loop_
_entity.id
_entity.type
_entity.pdbx_description
1 polymer ?
#
loop_
_entity_poly.entity_id
_entity_poly.type
_entity_poly.pdbx_seq_one_letter_code
_entity_poly.pdbx_strand_id
1 'polypeptide(L)'
;MMFILAALLAAQVSSPMLGAYDQITPKVAATRIVRCGVGPVTVRSDEAIEEDVLVVVAKGAITDEQIACIAKAASFYDVELPRDAQPRLEAITKAKSLALVKAEGRRWLTTHHLLGKLPQYEAGVTDDDSFARSVEELCGASGALHSQFGVHALNPAWANQQQGPPKEDGPLACVINAAWASGFEFAFIGNEQAKP
;
A
#
# COMPACT_ATOMS: atom_id res chain seq x y z
N MET A 1 -9.59 11.51 35.53
CA MET A 1 -10.46 12.23 34.58
C MET A 1 -10.15 11.67 33.20
N MET A 2 -11.10 10.93 32.67
CA MET A 2 -11.02 10.09 31.47
C MET A 2 -11.33 10.97 30.26
N PHE A 3 -10.43 11.08 29.30
CA PHE A 3 -10.78 11.48 27.93
C PHE A 3 -10.08 10.55 26.95
N ILE A 4 -10.92 9.71 26.36
CA ILE A 4 -10.73 8.82 25.24
C ILE A 4 -10.15 9.62 24.07
N LEU A 5 -8.96 9.23 23.58
CA LEU A 5 -8.47 9.60 22.25
C LEU A 5 -7.98 8.32 21.56
N ALA A 6 -8.89 7.36 21.46
CA ALA A 6 -8.81 6.25 20.52
C ALA A 6 -9.88 6.48 19.45
N ALA A 7 -9.54 6.13 18.21
CA ALA A 7 -10.33 6.16 16.97
C ALA A 7 -10.00 7.30 16.00
N LEU A 8 -9.80 6.87 14.75
CA LEU A 8 -9.74 7.61 13.48
C LEU A 8 -8.35 7.90 12.89
N LEU A 9 -7.52 6.87 12.76
CA LEU A 9 -6.51 6.78 11.70
C LEU A 9 -6.95 5.89 10.51
N ALA A 10 -8.16 5.33 10.55
CA ALA A 10 -8.71 4.50 9.49
C ALA A 10 -9.87 5.22 8.76
N ALA A 11 -9.57 6.15 7.86
CA ALA A 11 -10.50 6.57 6.79
C ALA A 11 -9.87 7.60 5.83
N GLN A 12 -8.75 7.26 5.19
CA GLN A 12 -8.28 8.01 4.01
C GLN A 12 -7.75 7.07 2.91
N VAL A 13 -8.07 5.77 2.97
CA VAL A 13 -7.99 4.93 1.78
C VAL A 13 -9.18 5.36 0.93
N SER A 14 -8.94 6.13 -0.13
CA SER A 14 -9.97 6.57 -1.06
C SER A 14 -10.94 5.42 -1.32
N SER A 15 -12.25 5.64 -1.12
CA SER A 15 -13.32 4.65 -1.36
C SER A 15 -13.16 3.78 -2.63
N PRO A 16 -12.53 4.25 -3.73
CA PRO A 16 -12.30 3.44 -4.93
C PRO A 16 -11.31 2.28 -4.77
N MET A 17 -10.33 2.38 -3.86
CA MET A 17 -9.34 1.33 -3.60
C MET A 17 -9.98 0.11 -2.93
N LEU A 18 -10.80 0.33 -1.90
CA LEU A 18 -11.55 -0.73 -1.24
C LEU A 18 -12.63 -1.32 -2.16
N GLY A 19 -13.16 -0.52 -3.09
CA GLY A 19 -14.07 -0.99 -4.15
C GLY A 19 -13.42 -1.93 -5.19
N ALA A 20 -12.09 -1.99 -5.24
CA ALA A 20 -11.37 -2.95 -6.09
C ALA A 20 -11.32 -4.37 -5.49
N TYR A 21 -11.77 -4.52 -4.24
CA TYR A 21 -11.78 -5.76 -3.50
C TYR A 21 -13.21 -6.17 -3.15
N ASP A 22 -13.46 -7.48 -3.14
CA ASP A 22 -14.73 -7.99 -2.64
C ASP A 22 -14.83 -7.70 -1.13
N GLN A 23 -15.89 -7.04 -0.71
CA GLN A 23 -16.24 -6.86 0.69
C GLN A 23 -16.81 -8.17 1.24
N ILE A 24 -15.93 -9.08 1.62
CA ILE A 24 -16.26 -10.39 2.19
C ILE A 24 -15.69 -10.48 3.62
N THR A 25 -16.24 -11.38 4.44
CA THR A 25 -15.67 -11.66 5.76
C THR A 25 -14.43 -12.56 5.66
N PRO A 26 -13.56 -12.61 6.69
CA PRO A 26 -12.37 -13.48 6.67
C PRO A 26 -12.76 -14.95 6.52
N LYS A 27 -13.89 -15.36 7.12
CA LYS A 27 -14.41 -16.73 7.01
C LYS A 27 -14.85 -17.08 5.58
N VAL A 28 -15.41 -16.12 4.85
CA VAL A 28 -15.76 -16.30 3.43
C VAL A 28 -14.48 -16.39 2.59
N ALA A 29 -13.48 -15.54 2.85
CA ALA A 29 -12.18 -15.59 2.18
C ALA A 29 -11.47 -16.94 2.42
N ALA A 30 -11.39 -17.41 3.66
CA ALA A 30 -10.86 -18.73 4.02
C ALA A 30 -11.58 -19.86 3.26
N THR A 31 -12.91 -19.81 3.20
CA THR A 31 -13.71 -20.80 2.45
C THR A 31 -13.39 -20.78 0.95
N ARG A 32 -13.15 -19.61 0.36
CA ARG A 32 -12.74 -19.48 -1.04
C ARG A 32 -11.34 -20.03 -1.26
N ILE A 33 -10.39 -19.78 -0.35
CA ILE A 33 -9.02 -20.32 -0.43
C ILE A 33 -9.02 -21.85 -0.32
N VAL A 34 -9.84 -22.44 0.54
CA VAL A 34 -9.97 -23.91 0.62
C VAL A 34 -10.36 -24.51 -0.74
N ARG A 35 -11.18 -23.82 -1.55
CA ARG A 35 -11.56 -24.26 -2.89
C ARG A 35 -10.42 -24.21 -3.91
N CYS A 36 -9.31 -23.54 -3.60
CA CYS A 36 -8.08 -23.62 -4.38
C CYS A 36 -7.33 -24.94 -4.17
N GLY A 37 -7.79 -25.83 -3.28
CA GLY A 37 -7.22 -27.17 -3.12
C GLY A 37 -5.89 -27.20 -2.35
N VAL A 38 -5.60 -26.17 -1.56
CA VAL A 38 -4.33 -26.03 -0.81
C VAL A 38 -4.36 -26.66 0.59
N GLY A 39 -5.51 -27.15 1.02
CA GLY A 39 -5.71 -27.71 2.36
C GLY A 39 -6.59 -26.82 3.25
N PRO A 40 -6.66 -27.11 4.55
CA PRO A 40 -7.41 -26.32 5.51
C PRO A 40 -6.81 -24.91 5.69
N VAL A 41 -7.69 -23.95 5.94
CA VAL A 41 -7.35 -22.55 6.20
C VAL A 41 -8.00 -22.14 7.52
N THR A 42 -7.21 -21.55 8.41
CA THR A 42 -7.69 -20.99 9.68
C THR A 42 -7.61 -19.47 9.65
N VAL A 43 -8.53 -18.81 10.33
CA VAL A 43 -8.46 -17.36 10.56
C VAL A 43 -7.80 -17.13 11.91
N ARG A 44 -6.72 -16.34 11.94
CA ARG A 44 -6.01 -15.92 13.14
C ARG A 44 -6.11 -14.41 13.23
N SER A 45 -6.64 -13.89 14.33
CA SER A 45 -6.58 -12.45 14.60
C SER A 45 -5.18 -12.11 15.11
N ASP A 46 -4.58 -11.05 14.56
CA ASP A 46 -3.31 -10.51 15.00
C ASP A 46 -3.57 -9.24 15.82
N GLU A 47 -3.43 -9.37 17.14
CA GLU A 47 -3.73 -8.28 18.08
C GLU A 47 -2.79 -7.08 17.92
N ALA A 48 -1.60 -7.26 17.34
CA ALA A 48 -0.65 -6.16 17.17
C ALA A 48 -1.07 -5.19 16.07
N ILE A 49 -1.77 -5.68 15.06
CA ILE A 49 -2.22 -4.91 13.89
C ILE A 49 -3.75 -4.80 13.80
N GLU A 50 -4.48 -5.42 14.73
CA GLU A 50 -5.96 -5.48 14.75
C GLU A 50 -6.57 -6.03 13.43
N GLU A 51 -5.86 -6.96 12.78
CA GLU A 51 -6.24 -7.54 11.48
C GLU A 51 -6.42 -9.07 11.56
N ASP A 52 -7.24 -9.61 10.66
CA ASP A 52 -7.44 -11.06 10.52
C ASP A 52 -6.54 -11.62 9.41
N VAL A 53 -5.73 -12.62 9.77
CA VAL A 53 -4.78 -13.31 8.90
C VAL A 53 -5.31 -14.70 8.53
N LEU A 54 -5.25 -15.04 7.24
CA LEU A 54 -5.66 -16.33 6.70
C LEU A 54 -4.46 -17.29 6.65
N VAL A 55 -4.41 -18.25 7.56
CA VAL A 55 -3.28 -19.18 7.68
C VAL A 55 -3.57 -20.47 6.93
N VAL A 56 -2.77 -20.78 5.91
CA VAL A 56 -2.92 -22.00 5.09
C VAL A 56 -2.04 -23.12 5.64
N VAL A 57 -2.67 -24.19 6.12
CA VAL A 57 -1.96 -25.40 6.55
C VAL A 57 -1.89 -26.36 5.37
N ALA A 58 -0.87 -26.19 4.54
CA ALA A 58 -0.70 -26.97 3.32
C ALA A 58 -0.34 -28.44 3.59
N LYS A 59 -0.91 -29.36 2.81
CA LYS A 59 -0.62 -30.80 2.87
C LYS A 59 0.54 -31.24 1.97
N GLY A 60 1.14 -30.30 1.23
CA GLY A 60 2.20 -30.53 0.25
C GLY A 60 2.64 -29.21 -0.41
N ALA A 61 3.48 -29.32 -1.44
CA ALA A 61 3.94 -28.15 -2.20
C ALA A 61 2.77 -27.43 -2.88
N ILE A 62 2.77 -26.10 -2.81
CA ILE A 62 1.74 -25.25 -3.43
C ILE A 62 2.20 -24.86 -4.84
N THR A 63 1.39 -25.19 -5.84
CA THR A 63 1.63 -24.87 -7.25
C THR A 63 1.34 -23.40 -7.56
N ASP A 64 1.88 -22.88 -8.67
CA ASP A 64 1.64 -21.48 -9.07
C ASP A 64 0.16 -21.19 -9.37
N GLU A 65 -0.56 -22.16 -9.93
CA GLU A 65 -2.01 -22.07 -10.17
C GLU A 65 -2.79 -21.90 -8.86
N GLN A 66 -2.40 -22.64 -7.83
CA GLN A 66 -2.98 -22.52 -6.50
C GLN A 66 -2.66 -21.18 -5.86
N ILE A 67 -1.43 -20.68 -6.00
CA ILE A 67 -1.04 -19.36 -5.50
C ILE A 67 -1.84 -18.25 -6.19
N ALA A 68 -2.01 -18.31 -7.51
CA ALA A 68 -2.84 -17.35 -8.23
C ALA A 68 -4.32 -17.41 -7.78
N CYS A 69 -4.84 -18.61 -7.53
CA CYS A 69 -6.17 -18.79 -6.97
C CYS A 69 -6.29 -18.18 -5.57
N ILE A 70 -5.32 -18.42 -4.68
CA ILE A 70 -5.24 -17.84 -3.33
C ILE A 70 -5.27 -16.30 -3.41
N ALA A 71 -4.41 -15.70 -4.23
CA ALA A 71 -4.30 -14.25 -4.38
C ALA A 71 -5.62 -13.60 -4.81
N LYS A 72 -6.43 -14.31 -5.60
CA LYS A 72 -7.78 -13.87 -5.98
C LYS A 72 -8.80 -14.09 -4.87
N ALA A 73 -8.75 -15.24 -4.20
CA ALA A 73 -9.72 -15.66 -3.19
C ALA A 73 -9.62 -14.85 -1.89
N ALA A 74 -8.39 -14.45 -1.51
CA ALA A 74 -8.10 -13.72 -0.28
C ALA A 74 -8.65 -12.29 -0.27
N SER A 75 -8.97 -11.73 -1.44
CA SER A 75 -9.40 -10.33 -1.56
C SER A 75 -8.33 -9.37 -1.04
N PHE A 76 -8.57 -8.67 0.08
CA PHE A 76 -7.64 -7.74 0.73
C PHE A 76 -7.00 -8.33 2.00
N TYR A 77 -7.34 -9.56 2.40
CA TYR A 77 -6.82 -10.18 3.61
C TYR A 77 -5.39 -10.70 3.41
N ASP A 78 -4.57 -10.58 4.45
CA ASP A 78 -3.27 -11.21 4.50
C ASP A 78 -3.38 -12.72 4.57
N VAL A 79 -2.46 -13.41 3.88
CA VAL A 79 -2.41 -14.86 3.83
C VAL A 79 -1.01 -15.32 4.19
N GLU A 80 -0.94 -16.24 5.14
CA GLU A 80 0.28 -16.95 5.50
C GLU A 80 0.32 -18.31 4.79
N LEU A 81 1.34 -18.49 3.97
CA LEU A 81 1.69 -19.74 3.30
C LEU A 81 2.98 -20.34 3.89
N PRO A 82 3.27 -21.62 3.61
CA PRO A 82 4.60 -22.18 3.80
C PRO A 82 5.70 -21.33 3.15
N ARG A 83 6.90 -21.32 3.76
CA ARG A 83 8.02 -20.43 3.39
C ARG A 83 8.43 -20.47 1.92
N ASP A 84 8.27 -21.61 1.25
CA ASP A 84 8.58 -21.82 -0.17
C ASP A 84 7.53 -21.25 -1.13
N ALA A 85 6.31 -21.00 -0.64
CA ALA A 85 5.20 -20.44 -1.42
C ALA A 85 4.95 -18.96 -1.12
N GLN A 86 5.29 -18.49 0.09
CA GLN A 86 5.05 -17.12 0.53
C GLN A 86 5.61 -16.04 -0.43
N PRO A 87 6.88 -16.09 -0.88
CA PRO A 87 7.43 -15.04 -1.75
C PRO A 87 6.73 -14.97 -3.12
N ARG A 88 6.24 -16.11 -3.62
CA ARG A 88 5.49 -16.18 -4.88
C ARG A 88 4.11 -15.53 -4.74
N LEU A 89 3.44 -15.70 -3.61
CA LEU A 89 2.20 -14.98 -3.32
C LEU A 89 2.44 -13.47 -3.20
N GLU A 90 3.46 -13.07 -2.44
CA GLU A 90 3.83 -11.67 -2.23
C GLU A 90 4.15 -10.96 -3.55
N ALA A 91 4.80 -11.63 -4.49
CA ALA A 91 5.05 -11.08 -5.82
C ALA A 91 3.75 -10.77 -6.58
N ILE A 92 2.76 -11.67 -6.53
CA ILE A 92 1.45 -11.49 -7.18
C ILE A 92 0.67 -10.35 -6.51
N THR A 93 0.62 -10.34 -5.18
CA THR A 93 -0.12 -9.31 -4.44
C THR A 93 0.54 -7.94 -4.58
N LYS A 94 1.88 -7.86 -4.48
CA LYS A 94 2.64 -6.61 -4.76
C LYS A 94 2.34 -6.09 -6.16
N ALA A 95 2.41 -6.94 -7.19
CA ALA A 95 2.12 -6.51 -8.57
C ALA A 95 0.69 -5.99 -8.74
N LYS A 96 -0.30 -6.67 -8.14
CA LYS A 96 -1.70 -6.22 -8.15
C LYS A 96 -1.87 -4.88 -7.43
N SER A 97 -1.32 -4.74 -6.23
CA SER A 97 -1.39 -3.51 -5.45
C SER A 97 -0.71 -2.35 -6.17
N LEU A 98 0.47 -2.56 -6.77
CA LEU A 98 1.17 -1.57 -7.57
C LEU A 98 0.33 -1.10 -8.77
N ALA A 99 -0.32 -2.03 -9.48
CA ALA A 99 -1.20 -1.68 -10.59
C ALA A 99 -2.40 -0.83 -10.13
N LEU A 100 -2.99 -1.16 -8.98
CA LEU A 100 -4.10 -0.40 -8.39
C LEU A 100 -3.67 1.02 -7.98
N VAL A 101 -2.56 1.17 -7.23
CA VAL A 101 -2.11 2.50 -6.77
C VAL A 101 -1.66 3.36 -7.93
N LYS A 102 -1.05 2.77 -8.96
CA LYS A 102 -0.71 3.50 -10.19
C LYS A 102 -1.95 4.01 -10.91
N ALA A 103 -2.99 3.19 -11.04
CA ALA A 103 -4.25 3.61 -11.64
C ALA A 103 -4.94 4.73 -10.82
N GLU A 104 -4.93 4.60 -9.49
CA GLU A 104 -5.45 5.61 -8.57
C GLU A 104 -4.71 6.95 -8.71
N GLY A 105 -3.38 6.93 -8.63
CA GLY A 105 -2.55 8.12 -8.77
C GLY A 105 -2.77 8.83 -10.09
N ARG A 106 -2.87 8.08 -11.20
CA ARG A 106 -3.19 8.65 -12.51
C ARG A 106 -4.56 9.30 -12.54
N ARG A 107 -5.56 8.69 -11.90
CA ARG A 107 -6.92 9.24 -11.83
C ARG A 107 -6.94 10.53 -11.01
N TRP A 108 -6.33 10.53 -9.82
CA TRP A 108 -6.22 11.71 -8.97
C TRP A 108 -5.54 12.86 -9.74
N LEU A 109 -4.38 12.62 -10.34
CA LEU A 109 -3.67 13.64 -11.14
C LEU A 109 -4.47 14.13 -12.37
N THR A 110 -5.36 13.30 -12.92
CA THR A 110 -6.25 13.71 -14.02
C THR A 110 -7.30 14.68 -13.52
N THR A 111 -7.97 14.36 -12.40
CA THR A 111 -8.96 15.23 -11.75
C THR A 111 -8.38 16.59 -11.40
N HIS A 112 -7.09 16.63 -11.03
CA HIS A 112 -6.39 17.85 -10.62
C HIS A 112 -5.63 18.54 -11.76
N HIS A 113 -5.77 18.08 -13.01
CA HIS A 113 -5.10 18.63 -14.19
C HIS A 113 -3.55 18.64 -14.11
N LEU A 114 -2.97 17.68 -13.39
CA LEU A 114 -1.53 17.52 -13.18
C LEU A 114 -0.93 16.39 -14.00
N LEU A 115 -1.72 15.42 -14.48
CA LEU A 115 -1.18 14.23 -15.16
C LEU A 115 -0.31 14.57 -16.38
N GLY A 116 -0.70 15.57 -17.17
CA GLY A 116 0.08 16.02 -18.35
C GLY A 116 1.38 16.76 -18.00
N LYS A 117 1.58 17.11 -16.73
CA LYS A 117 2.78 17.78 -16.20
C LYS A 117 3.67 16.85 -15.37
N LEU A 118 3.23 15.61 -15.15
CA LEU A 118 3.98 14.64 -14.36
C LEU A 118 5.30 14.31 -15.09
N PRO A 119 6.46 14.43 -14.41
CA PRO A 119 7.74 14.00 -14.99
C PRO A 119 7.72 12.52 -15.35
N GLN A 120 8.45 12.15 -16.41
CA GLN A 120 8.63 10.74 -16.77
C GLN A 120 9.66 10.10 -15.84
N TYR A 121 9.40 8.86 -15.45
CA TYR A 121 10.27 8.05 -14.61
C TYR A 121 10.46 6.67 -15.22
N GLU A 122 11.70 6.24 -15.28
CA GLU A 122 12.10 4.89 -15.64
C GLU A 122 13.13 4.40 -14.62
N ALA A 123 12.76 3.37 -13.86
CA ALA A 123 13.60 2.85 -12.79
C ALA A 123 14.96 2.37 -13.33
N GLY A 124 16.05 2.81 -12.69
CA GLY A 124 17.41 2.50 -13.10
C GLY A 124 17.92 3.29 -14.31
N VAL A 125 17.11 4.18 -14.88
CA VAL A 125 17.48 5.06 -16.00
C VAL A 125 17.35 6.53 -15.61
N THR A 126 16.23 6.92 -14.99
CA THR A 126 16.03 8.27 -14.47
C THR A 126 16.82 8.47 -13.18
N ASP A 127 17.41 9.64 -12.99
CA ASP A 127 18.05 10.03 -11.73
C ASP A 127 16.98 10.31 -10.66
N ASP A 128 16.97 9.51 -9.60
CA ASP A 128 15.92 9.53 -8.56
C ASP A 128 15.84 10.87 -7.84
N ASP A 129 16.99 11.52 -7.60
CA ASP A 129 17.10 12.80 -6.91
C ASP A 129 16.53 13.94 -7.77
N SER A 130 16.89 14.01 -9.04
CA SER A 130 16.31 14.95 -10.01
C SER A 130 14.81 14.71 -10.22
N PHE A 131 14.37 13.45 -10.26
CA PHE A 131 12.95 13.12 -10.37
C PHE A 131 12.17 13.57 -9.14
N ALA A 132 12.68 13.29 -7.94
CA ALA A 132 12.08 13.70 -6.69
C ALA A 132 11.91 15.21 -6.60
N ARG A 133 12.94 16.00 -6.98
CA ARG A 133 12.82 17.48 -7.04
C ARG A 133 11.72 17.94 -8.00
N SER A 134 11.62 17.30 -9.16
CA SER A 134 10.61 17.65 -10.17
C SER A 134 9.19 17.37 -9.65
N VAL A 135 9.00 16.28 -8.90
CA VAL A 135 7.73 15.98 -8.23
C VAL A 135 7.43 16.99 -7.12
N GLU A 136 8.42 17.33 -6.29
CA GLU A 136 8.25 18.35 -5.25
C GLU A 136 7.88 19.72 -5.83
N GLU A 137 8.51 20.13 -6.94
CA GLU A 137 8.19 21.37 -7.65
C GLU A 137 6.76 21.35 -8.20
N LEU A 138 6.37 20.26 -8.88
CA LEU A 138 5.01 20.07 -9.39
C LEU A 138 3.95 20.19 -8.29
N CYS A 139 4.26 19.68 -7.09
CA CYS A 139 3.33 19.61 -5.97
C CYS A 139 3.44 20.78 -4.98
N GLY A 140 4.36 21.73 -5.18
CA GLY A 140 4.65 22.77 -4.20
C GLY A 140 5.10 22.20 -2.84
N ALA A 141 5.83 21.09 -2.87
CA ALA A 141 6.19 20.25 -1.73
C ALA A 141 7.71 20.19 -1.50
N SER A 142 8.41 21.32 -1.66
CA SER A 142 9.88 21.38 -1.54
C SER A 142 10.40 20.71 -0.26
N GLY A 143 11.30 19.74 -0.41
CA GLY A 143 11.91 18.99 0.69
C GLY A 143 11.07 17.81 1.21
N ALA A 144 9.92 17.50 0.61
CA ALA A 144 9.07 16.39 1.04
C ALA A 144 9.68 15.00 0.82
N LEU A 145 10.44 14.81 -0.26
CA LEU A 145 11.09 13.55 -0.61
C LEU A 145 12.56 13.52 -0.22
N HIS A 146 13.21 14.67 -0.04
CA HIS A 146 14.62 14.72 0.36
C HIS A 146 14.78 14.53 1.87
N SER A 147 14.69 13.27 2.31
CA SER A 147 14.84 12.87 3.71
C SER A 147 16.25 12.32 4.00
N GLN A 148 16.60 12.21 5.29
CA GLN A 148 17.81 11.50 5.72
C GLN A 148 17.79 9.98 5.37
N PHE A 149 16.63 9.44 5.00
CA PHE A 149 16.43 8.06 4.58
C PHE A 149 16.47 7.88 3.05
N GLY A 150 16.81 8.95 2.32
CA GLY A 150 16.83 8.98 0.86
C GLY A 150 15.55 9.54 0.23
N VAL A 151 15.56 9.61 -1.11
CA VAL A 151 14.52 10.26 -1.93
C VAL A 151 13.24 9.45 -2.13
N HIS A 152 13.27 8.18 -1.73
CA HIS A 152 12.12 7.27 -1.75
C HIS A 152 11.33 7.27 -0.43
N ALA A 153 11.65 8.17 0.49
CA ALA A 153 11.03 8.25 1.80
C ALA A 153 10.54 9.68 2.11
N LEU A 154 9.34 9.78 2.67
CA LEU A 154 8.82 11.08 3.11
C LEU A 154 9.71 11.66 4.21
N ASN A 155 10.12 12.92 4.05
CA ASN A 155 10.87 13.66 5.04
C ASN A 155 9.99 13.94 6.27
N PRO A 156 10.30 13.37 7.45
CA PRO A 156 9.48 13.54 8.64
C PRO A 156 9.42 15.00 9.10
N ALA A 157 10.51 15.76 8.93
CA ALA A 157 10.55 17.17 9.31
C ALA A 157 9.61 18.02 8.43
N TRP A 158 9.53 17.72 7.14
CA TRP A 158 8.59 18.35 6.23
C TRP A 158 7.14 17.93 6.54
N ALA A 159 6.91 16.64 6.79
CA ALA A 159 5.58 16.12 7.12
C ALA A 159 5.02 16.74 8.40
N ASN A 160 5.85 16.91 9.43
CA ASN A 160 5.46 17.55 10.70
C ASN A 160 5.07 19.03 10.55
N GLN A 161 5.50 19.70 9.47
CA GLN A 161 5.10 21.08 9.18
C GLN A 161 3.72 21.17 8.52
N GLN A 162 3.18 20.06 7.99
CA GLN A 162 1.86 19.99 7.38
C GLN A 162 0.76 19.91 8.46
N GLN A 163 0.72 20.88 9.37
CA GLN A 163 -0.19 20.90 10.52
C GLN A 163 -1.66 20.69 10.12
N GLY A 164 -2.36 19.86 10.91
CA GLY A 164 -3.78 19.57 10.75
C GLY A 164 -4.05 18.25 10.03
N PRO A 165 -5.34 17.91 9.83
CA PRO A 165 -5.71 16.71 9.10
C PRO A 165 -5.17 16.77 7.66
N PRO A 166 -4.76 15.63 7.07
CA PRO A 166 -4.39 15.57 5.66
C PRO A 166 -5.47 16.21 4.79
N LYS A 167 -5.06 17.12 3.91
CA LYS A 167 -5.95 17.70 2.91
C LYS A 167 -5.96 16.77 1.70
N GLU A 168 -7.14 16.36 1.25
CA GLU A 168 -7.32 15.47 0.09
C GLU A 168 -6.65 16.04 -1.18
N ASP A 169 -6.56 17.36 -1.28
CA ASP A 169 -5.98 18.09 -2.41
C ASP A 169 -4.65 18.79 -2.05
N GLY A 170 -4.02 18.41 -0.95
CA GLY A 170 -2.80 19.06 -0.43
C GLY A 170 -1.50 18.61 -1.10
N PRO A 171 -0.37 19.28 -0.78
CA PRO A 171 0.95 18.92 -1.30
C PRO A 171 1.34 17.45 -1.02
N LEU A 172 0.98 16.92 0.15
CA LEU A 172 1.22 15.51 0.51
C LEU A 172 0.45 14.55 -0.41
N ALA A 173 -0.84 14.81 -0.63
CA ALA A 173 -1.66 14.00 -1.52
C ALA A 173 -1.11 14.05 -2.96
N CYS A 174 -0.66 15.22 -3.43
CA CYS A 174 -0.01 15.35 -4.73
C CYS A 174 1.26 14.50 -4.84
N VAL A 175 2.17 14.57 -3.87
CA VAL A 175 3.43 13.81 -3.88
C VAL A 175 3.18 12.30 -3.93
N ILE A 176 2.26 11.80 -3.10
CA ILE A 176 1.90 10.37 -3.06
C ILE A 176 1.35 9.91 -4.42
N ASN A 177 0.37 10.65 -4.96
CA ASN A 177 -0.26 10.28 -6.23
C ASN A 177 0.70 10.42 -7.43
N ALA A 178 1.62 11.39 -7.41
CA ALA A 178 2.69 11.55 -8.39
C ALA A 178 3.67 10.38 -8.37
N ALA A 179 4.11 9.95 -7.18
CA ALA A 179 4.98 8.78 -7.03
C ALA A 179 4.29 7.50 -7.54
N TRP A 180 3.05 7.25 -7.12
CA TRP A 180 2.29 6.08 -7.59
C TRP A 180 2.06 6.08 -9.10
N ALA A 181 1.67 7.21 -9.69
CA ALA A 181 1.38 7.30 -11.12
C ALA A 181 2.62 7.09 -12.00
N SER A 182 3.78 7.54 -11.53
CA SER A 182 5.08 7.38 -12.20
C SER A 182 5.70 6.00 -11.99
N GLY A 183 5.27 5.27 -10.95
CA GLY A 183 5.94 4.02 -10.54
C GLY A 183 7.23 4.26 -9.77
N PHE A 184 7.40 5.47 -9.22
CA PHE A 184 8.46 5.78 -8.28
C PHE A 184 8.14 5.12 -6.93
N GLU A 185 8.94 4.12 -6.53
CA GLU A 185 8.74 3.45 -5.25
C GLU A 185 8.86 4.49 -4.12
N PHE A 186 7.84 4.55 -3.26
CA PHE A 186 7.75 5.52 -2.18
C PHE A 186 7.26 4.81 -0.93
N ALA A 187 8.00 4.99 0.16
CA ALA A 187 7.69 4.41 1.46
C ALA A 187 7.42 5.52 2.49
N PHE A 188 6.45 5.25 3.37
CA PHE A 188 6.35 5.97 4.63
C PHE A 188 7.25 5.28 5.64
N ILE A 189 8.18 6.02 6.24
CA ILE A 189 8.90 5.54 7.41
C ILE A 189 7.95 5.63 8.60
N GLY A 190 7.43 4.47 9.03
CA GLY A 190 6.52 4.36 10.16
C GLY A 190 7.28 4.22 11.48
N ASN A 191 6.93 5.06 12.46
CA ASN A 191 7.21 5.00 13.91
C ASN A 191 8.25 3.97 14.44
N GLU A 192 9.48 4.00 13.94
CA GLU A 192 10.60 3.31 14.61
C GLU A 192 10.92 3.92 16.00
N GLN A 193 10.26 5.04 16.34
CA GLN A 193 10.30 5.68 17.66
C GLN A 193 9.12 5.33 18.58
N ALA A 194 8.24 4.41 18.21
CA ALA A 194 7.36 3.82 19.21
C ALA A 194 8.14 2.80 20.03
N LYS A 195 8.97 3.27 20.99
CA LYS A 195 9.23 2.63 22.31
C LYS A 195 10.32 3.36 23.12
N PRO A 196 10.31 3.26 24.47
CA PRO A 196 9.94 2.10 25.30
C PRO A 196 8.50 2.04 25.82
#